data_AF-A0A8T5KT38-F1
#
_entry.id   AF-A0A8T5KT38-F1
#
_cell.length_a   1.000
_cell.length_b   1.000
_cell.length_c   1.000
_cell.angle_alpha   90.00
_cell.angle_beta   90.00
_cell.angle_gamma   90.00
#
_symmetry.space_group_name_H-M   'P 1'
#
loop_
_entity.id
_entity.type
_entity.pdbx_description
1 polymer ?
#
loop_
_entity_poly.entity_id
_entity_poly.type
_entity_poly.pdbx_seq_one_letter_code
_entity_poly.pdbx_strand_id
1 'polypeptide(L)' 'MTQIIKKDGTKEEFSEEKLRRSIESAAEEAGIEEESIREVVDQVSTTAIDLVQAEEEMQSNELREKILTELDTV' A
#
# COMPACT_ATOMS: atom_id res chain seq x y z
N MET A 1 3.78 0.43 -16.11
CA MET A 1 2.85 -0.60 -15.60
C MET A 1 3.68 -1.49 -14.71
N THR A 2 3.43 -1.51 -13.41
CA THR A 2 4.23 -2.29 -12.46
C THR A 2 3.52 -3.60 -12.14
N GLN A 3 4.25 -4.70 -12.13
CA GLN A 3 3.73 -6.02 -11.75
C GLN A 3 4.04 -6.31 -10.28
N ILE A 4 3.02 -6.73 -9.53
CA ILE A 4 3.19 -7.21 -8.16
C ILE A 4 3.31 -8.72 -8.17
N ILE A 5 4.43 -9.22 -7.64
CA ILE A 5 4.72 -10.65 -7.49
C ILE A 5 4.18 -11.12 -6.13
N LYS A 6 3.21 -12.01 -6.17
CA LYS A 6 2.61 -12.65 -4.98
C LYS A 6 3.54 -13.69 -4.38
N LYS A 7 3.27 -14.09 -3.14
CA LYS A 7 4.04 -15.11 -2.40
C LYS A 7 4.12 -16.46 -3.13
N ASP A 8 3.09 -16.80 -3.91
CA ASP A 8 3.02 -18.03 -4.72
C ASP A 8 3.74 -17.90 -6.08
N GLY A 9 4.33 -16.72 -6.37
CA GLY A 9 4.97 -16.40 -7.64
C GLY A 9 4.02 -15.87 -8.71
N THR A 10 2.71 -15.81 -8.44
CA THR A 10 1.74 -15.22 -9.37
C THR A 10 2.00 -13.73 -9.54
N LYS A 11 1.95 -13.23 -10.78
CA LYS A 11 2.08 -11.81 -11.09
C LYS A 11 0.72 -11.19 -11.35
N GLU A 12 0.43 -10.06 -10.73
CA GLU A 12 -0.74 -9.24 -11.04
C GLU A 12 -0.31 -7.80 -11.35
N GLU A 13 -1.11 -7.09 -12.15
CA GLU A 13 -0.89 -5.65 -12.30
C GLU A 13 -1.20 -4.93 -10.98
N PHE A 14 -0.34 -3.97 -10.65
CA PHE A 14 -0.58 -3.08 -9.52
C PHE A 14 -1.92 -2.34 -9.70
N SER A 15 -2.67 -2.25 -8.60
CA SER A 15 -3.95 -1.56 -8.55
C SER A 15 -3.94 -0.59 -7.37
N GLU A 16 -4.04 0.71 -7.69
CA GLU A 16 -4.15 1.78 -6.71
C GLU A 16 -5.38 1.58 -5.80
N GLU A 17 -6.49 1.09 -6.36
CA GLU A 17 -7.70 0.81 -5.59
C GLU A 17 -7.47 -0.30 -4.54
N LYS A 18 -6.80 -1.39 -4.92
CA LYS A 18 -6.45 -2.46 -3.98
C LYS A 18 -5.54 -1.96 -2.86
N LEU A 19 -4.57 -1.12 -3.20
CA LEU A 19 -3.66 -0.49 -2.24
C LEU A 19 -4.43 0.35 -1.22
N ARG A 20 -5.24 1.30 -1.70
CA ARG A 20 -6.03 2.22 -0.86
C ARG A 20 -6.95 1.46 0.09
N ARG A 21 -7.69 0.46 -0.42
CA ARG A 21 -8.54 -0.41 0.42
C ARG A 21 -7.74 -1.17 1.48
N SER A 22 -6.53 -1.64 1.13
CA SER A 22 -5.69 -2.37 2.09
C SER A 22 -5.20 -1.47 3.22
N ILE A 23 -4.89 -0.20 2.93
CA ILE A 23 -4.46 0.79 3.93
C ILE A 23 -5.66 1.18 4.81
N GLU A 24 -6.81 1.44 4.20
CA GLU A 24 -8.07 1.76 4.90
C GLU A 24 -8.43 0.67 5.90
N SER A 25 -8.49 -0.60 5.46
CA SER A 25 -8.78 -1.72 6.37
C SER A 25 -7.76 -1.85 7.50
N ALA A 26 -6.47 -1.60 7.24
CA ALA A 26 -5.45 -1.64 8.29
C ALA A 26 -5.60 -0.50 9.31
N ALA A 27 -5.97 0.70 8.86
CA ALA A 27 -6.22 1.85 9.72
C ALA A 27 -7.48 1.67 10.57
N GLU A 28 -8.54 1.10 9.99
CA GLU A 28 -9.76 0.69 10.71
C GLU A 28 -9.46 -0.38 11.78
N GLU A 29 -8.69 -1.41 11.44
CA GLU A 29 -8.27 -2.47 12.39
C GLU A 29 -7.41 -1.90 13.53
N ALA A 30 -6.62 -0.87 13.27
CA ALA A 30 -5.83 -0.15 14.27
C ALA A 30 -6.66 0.78 15.17
N GLY A 31 -7.94 1.00 14.85
CA GLY A 31 -8.83 1.86 15.63
C GLY A 31 -8.58 3.36 15.44
N ILE A 32 -8.04 3.75 14.29
CA ILE A 32 -7.86 5.17 13.92
C ILE A 32 -9.23 5.80 13.66
N GLU A 33 -9.44 7.06 14.06
CA GLU A 33 -10.70 7.75 13.79
C GLU A 33 -10.90 8.02 12.29
N GLU A 34 -12.14 7.96 11.81
CA GLU A 34 -12.48 8.01 10.37
C GLU A 34 -11.91 9.24 9.65
N GLU A 35 -11.87 10.39 10.32
CA GLU A 35 -11.29 11.63 9.76
C GLU A 35 -9.79 11.46 9.50
N SER A 36 -9.06 10.86 10.45
CA SER A 36 -7.63 10.56 10.33
C SER A 36 -7.36 9.40 9.36
N ILE A 37 -8.27 8.43 9.21
CA ILE A 37 -8.13 7.34 8.22
C ILE A 37 -7.96 7.90 6.82
N ARG A 38 -8.74 8.92 6.43
CA ARG A 38 -8.68 9.48 5.08
C ARG A 38 -7.34 10.14 4.80
N GLU A 39 -6.82 10.90 5.76
CA GLU A 39 -5.50 11.55 5.66
C GLU A 39 -4.39 10.50 5.56
N VAL A 40 -4.44 9.47 6.41
CA VAL A 40 -3.49 8.35 6.41
C VAL A 40 -3.51 7.62 5.07
N VAL A 41 -4.71 7.29 4.56
CA VAL A 41 -4.88 6.62 3.28
C VAL A 41 -4.31 7.46 2.14
N ASP A 42 -4.59 8.76 2.09
CA ASP A 42 -4.05 9.64 1.04
C ASP A 42 -2.52 9.70 1.08
N GLN A 43 -1.94 9.99 2.25
CA GLN A 43 -0.50 10.15 2.40
C GLN A 43 0.26 8.86 2.07
N VAL A 44 -0.15 7.74 2.66
CA VAL A 44 0.55 6.45 2.48
C VAL A 44 0.36 5.92 1.07
N SER A 45 -0.82 6.12 0.46
CA SER A 45 -1.07 5.69 -0.91
C SER A 45 -0.22 6.45 -1.91
N THR A 46 -0.05 7.76 -1.75
CA THR A 46 0.81 8.55 -2.64
C THR A 46 2.24 8.05 -2.60
N THR A 47 2.83 7.88 -1.40
CA THR A 47 4.20 7.35 -1.28
C THR A 47 4.33 5.94 -1.86
N ALA A 48 3.39 5.05 -1.55
CA ALA A 48 3.43 3.68 -2.06
C ALA A 48 3.26 3.62 -3.59
N ILE A 49 2.45 4.48 -4.19
CA ILE A 49 2.31 4.58 -5.66
C ILE A 49 3.61 5.05 -6.29
N ASP A 50 4.24 6.09 -5.76
CA ASP A 50 5.51 6.60 -6.28
C ASP A 50 6.62 5.54 -6.22
N LEU A 51 6.68 4.78 -5.12
CA LEU A 51 7.61 3.66 -4.95
C LEU A 51 7.35 2.54 -5.96
N VAL A 52 6.09 2.18 -6.18
CA VAL A 52 5.72 1.13 -7.14
C VAL A 52 6.02 1.57 -8.57
N GLN A 53 5.72 2.82 -8.94
CA GLN A 53 5.96 3.32 -10.29
C GLN A 53 7.45 3.44 -10.65
N ALA A 54 8.34 3.47 -9.66
CA ALA A 54 9.78 3.46 -9.87
C ALA A 54 10.34 2.11 -10.33
N GLU A 55 9.56 1.03 -10.23
CA GLU A 55 9.99 -0.34 -10.54
C GLU A 55 9.06 -1.02 -11.54
N GLU A 56 9.59 -1.89 -12.41
CA GLU A 56 8.78 -2.68 -13.35
C GLU A 56 8.08 -3.85 -12.64
N GLU A 57 8.72 -4.44 -11.63
CA GLU A 57 8.18 -5.53 -10.83
C GLU A 57 8.54 -5.34 -9.34
N MET A 58 7.60 -5.65 -8.44
CA MET A 58 7.80 -5.54 -7.00
C MET A 58 7.20 -6.74 -6.27
N GLN A 59 7.87 -7.22 -5.22
CA GLN A 59 7.31 -8.29 -4.41
C GLN A 59 6.19 -7.76 -3.50
N SER A 60 5.10 -8.52 -3.38
CA SER A 60 3.94 -8.13 -2.55
C SER A 60 4.27 -7.95 -1.07
N ASN A 61 5.22 -8.72 -0.52
CA ASN A 61 5.71 -8.52 0.84
C ASN A 61 6.57 -7.26 0.97
N GLU A 62 7.34 -6.90 -0.04
CA GLU A 62 8.13 -5.67 -0.05
C GLU A 62 7.22 -4.43 -0.08
N LEU A 63 6.19 -4.44 -0.95
CA LEU A 63 5.16 -3.40 -0.97
C LEU A 63 4.50 -3.25 0.41
N ARG A 64 4.16 -4.37 1.04
CA ARG A 64 3.59 -4.38 2.40
C ARG A 64 4.54 -3.78 3.43
N GLU A 65 5.81 -4.16 3.43
CA GLU A 65 6.80 -3.62 4.37
C GLU A 65 6.99 -2.12 4.19
N LYS A 66 7.03 -1.63 2.95
CA LYS A 66 7.07 -0.19 2.63
C LYS A 66 5.85 0.54 3.19
N ILE A 67 4.65 0.03 2.95
CA ILE A 67 3.40 0.62 3.49
C ILE A 67 3.41 0.66 5.02
N LEU A 68 3.80 -0.43 5.69
CA LEU A 68 3.87 -0.48 7.15
C LEU A 68 4.90 0.50 7.71
N THR A 69 6.04 0.64 7.05
CA THR A 69 7.09 1.61 7.44
C THR A 69 6.56 3.04 7.33
N GLU A 70 5.83 3.37 6.27
CA GLU A 70 5.21 4.70 6.12
C GLU A 70 4.14 4.95 7.19
N LEU A 71 3.30 3.95 7.49
CA LEU A 71 2.29 4.04 8.55
C LEU A 71 2.90 4.28 9.94
N ASP A 72 4.07 3.72 10.25
CA ASP A 72 4.79 3.96 11.51
C ASP A 72 5.31 5.41 11.64
N THR A 73 5.36 6.18 10.53
CA THR A 73 5.85 7.57 10.53
C THR A 73 4.74 8.62 10.64
N VAL A 74 3.47 8.20 10.60
CA VAL A 74 2.29 9.04 10.75
C VAL A 74 1.87 9.09 12.23
#